data_AF-A0AA38C0H0-F1
#
_entry.id   AF-A0AA38C0H0-F1
#
_cell.length_a   1.000
_cell.length_b   1.000
_cell.length_c   1.000
_cell.angle_alpha   90.00
_cell.angle_beta   90.00
_cell.angle_gamma   90.00
#
_symmetry.space_group_name_H-M   'P 1'
#
loop_
_entity.id
_entity.type
_entity.pdbx_description
1 polymer ?
#
loop_
_entity_poly.entity_id
_entity_poly.type
_entity_poly.pdbx_seq_one_letter_code
_entity_poly.pdbx_strand_id
1 'polypeptide(L)'
;IAHTTWIEDNVQQSRAKVLNVGEELIQEVLPLHMGQALYELYGLKASRWYEVKISYPASIPARFSIAIVKDNATIVFNLGRRLLNTEKQIFKADKIVPDASAYGKNFALVSVEPAGIVAKSHLKEQQFVIFNI
;
A
#
# COMPACT_ATOMS: atom_id res chain seq x y z
N ILE A 1 -34.20 18.68 2.95
CA ILE A 1 -33.41 17.94 1.95
C ILE A 1 -31.96 18.08 2.38
N ALA A 2 -31.43 17.10 3.11
CA ALA A 2 -30.05 17.10 3.61
C ALA A 2 -29.28 16.02 2.85
N HIS A 3 -28.29 16.47 2.08
CA HIS A 3 -27.51 15.69 1.14
C HIS A 3 -26.42 14.87 1.86
N THR A 4 -26.37 13.59 1.49
CA THR A 4 -25.15 12.85 1.09
C THR A 4 -23.88 13.10 1.89
N THR A 5 -23.61 12.25 2.89
CA THR A 5 -22.24 11.99 3.38
C THR A 5 -22.15 10.56 3.95
N TRP A 6 -22.42 9.55 3.11
CA TRP A 6 -22.22 8.13 3.46
C TRP A 6 -21.58 7.30 2.34
N ILE A 7 -21.04 7.94 1.30
CA ILE A 7 -20.50 7.23 0.12
C ILE A 7 -18.96 7.20 0.06
N GLU A 8 -18.23 8.01 0.84
CA GLU A 8 -16.77 8.08 0.68
C GLU A 8 -15.99 6.94 1.38
N ASP A 9 -16.53 6.34 2.45
CA ASP A 9 -15.83 5.24 3.14
C ASP A 9 -16.01 3.87 2.45
N ASN A 10 -17.10 3.68 1.71
CA ASN A 10 -17.44 2.37 1.12
C ASN A 10 -16.76 2.10 -0.24
N VAL A 11 -16.23 3.13 -0.90
CA VAL A 11 -15.60 2.99 -2.23
C VAL A 11 -14.15 2.52 -2.13
N GLN A 12 -13.44 2.74 -1.01
CA GLN A 12 -12.09 2.20 -0.82
C GLN A 12 -12.08 0.72 -0.41
N GLN A 13 -13.02 0.29 0.44
CA GLN A 13 -13.05 -1.10 0.92
C GLN A 13 -13.42 -2.11 -0.18
N SER A 14 -14.22 -1.70 -1.17
CA SER A 14 -14.62 -2.54 -2.32
C SER A 14 -13.53 -2.68 -3.41
N ARG A 15 -12.40 -1.98 -3.28
CA ARG A 15 -11.30 -1.96 -4.27
C ARG A 15 -10.00 -2.56 -3.75
N ALA A 16 -9.96 -3.00 -2.48
CA ALA A 16 -8.78 -3.59 -1.89
C ALA A 16 -8.49 -4.99 -2.48
N LYS A 17 -7.26 -5.23 -2.90
CA LYS A 17 -6.81 -6.57 -3.31
C LYS A 17 -6.36 -7.36 -2.09
N VAL A 18 -6.55 -8.67 -2.09
CA VAL A 18 -6.06 -9.53 -1.01
C VAL A 18 -4.56 -9.80 -1.22
N LEU A 19 -3.77 -9.59 -0.17
CA LEU A 19 -2.36 -9.97 -0.09
C LEU A 19 -2.20 -11.01 1.02
N ASN A 20 -2.01 -12.28 0.63
CA ASN A 20 -1.86 -13.39 1.58
C ASN A 20 -0.43 -13.42 2.13
N VAL A 21 -0.29 -13.72 3.43
CA VAL A 21 1.02 -13.96 4.04
C VAL A 21 1.75 -15.09 3.30
N GLY A 22 2.90 -14.76 2.72
CA GLY A 22 3.77 -15.72 2.03
C GLY A 22 3.51 -15.85 0.53
N GLU A 23 2.57 -15.09 -0.03
CA GLU A 23 2.27 -15.05 -1.47
C GLU A 23 2.58 -13.67 -2.04
N GLU A 24 3.37 -13.62 -3.10
CA GLU A 24 3.71 -12.38 -3.81
C GLU A 24 2.66 -12.08 -4.88
N LEU A 25 2.22 -10.83 -4.96
CA LEU A 25 1.48 -10.30 -6.09
C LEU A 25 2.47 -9.75 -7.12
N ILE A 26 2.41 -10.30 -8.34
CA ILE A 26 3.37 -10.02 -9.40
C ILE A 26 2.78 -9.02 -10.40
N GLN A 27 3.62 -8.09 -10.87
CA GLN A 27 3.27 -7.14 -11.94
C GLN A 27 2.06 -6.25 -11.62
N GLU A 28 1.94 -5.82 -10.37
CA GLU A 28 1.00 -4.79 -9.99
C GLU A 28 1.33 -3.46 -10.70
N VAL A 29 0.29 -2.71 -11.08
CA VAL A 29 0.43 -1.49 -11.88
C VAL A 29 -0.21 -0.31 -11.16
N LEU A 30 0.54 0.79 -11.02
CA LEU A 30 0.02 2.05 -10.50
C LEU A 30 0.33 3.21 -11.45
N PRO A 31 -0.53 4.24 -11.52
CA PRO A 31 -0.16 5.51 -12.11
C PRO A 31 1.09 6.06 -11.41
N LEU A 32 2.09 6.52 -12.16
CA LEU A 32 3.32 7.03 -11.58
C LEU A 32 3.08 8.32 -10.79
N HIS A 33 2.09 9.12 -11.20
CA HIS A 33 1.69 10.35 -10.53
C HIS A 33 0.51 10.09 -9.60
N MET A 34 0.71 10.31 -8.30
CA MET A 34 -0.33 10.15 -7.27
C MET A 34 -0.98 8.75 -7.26
N GLY A 35 -0.22 7.71 -7.63
CA GLY A 35 -0.73 6.35 -7.66
C GLY A 35 -0.91 5.80 -6.26
N GLN A 36 -2.05 5.18 -5.98
CA GLN A 36 -2.32 4.50 -4.72
C GLN A 36 -3.05 3.18 -4.93
N ALA A 37 -2.70 2.17 -4.13
CA ALA A 37 -3.43 0.90 -4.04
C ALA A 37 -3.53 0.45 -2.58
N LEU A 38 -4.66 -0.18 -2.25
CA LEU A 38 -4.92 -0.73 -0.93
C LEU A 38 -4.92 -2.26 -1.02
N TYR A 39 -4.21 -2.90 -0.09
CA TYR A 39 -4.13 -4.36 0.00
C TYR A 39 -4.64 -4.82 1.36
N GLU A 40 -5.64 -5.69 1.40
CA GLU A 40 -6.08 -6.38 2.61
C GLU A 40 -5.08 -7.50 2.95
N LEU A 41 -4.44 -7.41 4.11
CA LEU A 41 -3.45 -8.39 4.56
C LEU A 41 -4.16 -9.58 5.21
N TYR A 42 -4.09 -10.73 4.55
CA TYR A 42 -4.78 -11.95 4.96
C TYR A 42 -3.82 -13.04 5.46
N GLY A 43 -4.27 -13.88 6.39
CA GLY A 43 -3.45 -14.94 6.99
C GLY A 43 -2.54 -14.49 8.16
N LEU A 44 -2.75 -13.28 8.69
CA LEU A 44 -2.00 -12.76 9.84
C LEU A 44 -2.37 -13.51 11.13
N LYS A 45 -1.36 -14.01 11.83
CA LYS A 45 -1.46 -14.50 13.23
C LYS A 45 -1.20 -13.36 14.21
N ALA A 46 -2.02 -13.30 15.26
CA ALA A 46 -1.99 -12.29 16.30
C ALA A 46 -0.63 -12.14 16.99
N SER A 47 -0.26 -10.91 17.35
CA SER A 47 0.99 -10.58 18.06
C SER A 47 2.28 -11.01 17.38
N ARG A 48 2.26 -11.36 16.09
CA ARG A 48 3.45 -11.65 15.31
C ARG A 48 3.89 -10.44 14.49
N TRP A 49 5.19 -10.38 14.23
CA TRP A 49 5.79 -9.39 13.35
C TRP A 49 5.72 -9.88 11.91
N TYR A 50 5.41 -8.96 11.00
CA TYR A 50 5.33 -9.17 9.57
C TYR A 50 6.09 -8.05 8.86
N GLU A 51 6.44 -8.31 7.61
CA GLU A 51 7.07 -7.34 6.72
C GLU A 51 6.32 -7.36 5.38
N VAL A 52 5.84 -6.19 4.96
CA VAL A 52 5.41 -5.95 3.57
C VAL A 52 6.60 -5.39 2.83
N LYS A 53 6.88 -5.91 1.64
CA LYS A 53 8.00 -5.48 0.80
C LYS A 53 7.49 -5.15 -0.57
N ILE A 54 8.03 -4.11 -1.18
CA ILE A 54 7.81 -3.80 -2.58
C ILE A 54 9.13 -3.88 -3.31
N SER A 55 9.10 -4.41 -4.52
CA SER A 55 10.23 -4.33 -5.47
C SER A 55 9.76 -3.76 -6.80
N TYR A 56 10.58 -2.91 -7.42
CA TYR A 56 10.26 -2.27 -8.68
C TYR A 56 11.52 -2.06 -9.54
N PRO A 57 11.38 -1.87 -10.86
CA PRO A 57 12.52 -1.66 -11.75
C PRO A 57 13.33 -0.41 -11.38
N ALA A 58 14.65 -0.56 -11.25
CA ALA A 58 15.57 0.55 -10.97
C ALA A 58 15.68 1.58 -12.12
N SER A 59 15.16 1.25 -13.30
CA SER A 59 15.12 2.13 -14.47
C SER A 59 14.05 3.22 -14.39
N ILE A 60 13.08 3.12 -13.47
CA ILE A 60 12.02 4.12 -13.28
C ILE A 60 12.32 4.90 -12.00
N PRO A 61 12.57 6.22 -12.08
CA PRO A 61 12.77 7.05 -10.89
C PRO A 61 11.44 7.27 -10.17
N ALA A 62 11.05 6.32 -9.33
CA ALA A 62 9.84 6.33 -8.52
C ALA A 62 10.17 6.25 -7.02
N ARG A 63 9.35 6.91 -6.21
CA ARG A 63 9.35 6.80 -4.75
C ARG A 63 8.07 6.10 -4.33
N PHE A 64 8.23 4.90 -3.80
CA PHE A 64 7.14 4.18 -3.14
C PHE A 64 7.10 4.52 -1.66
N SER A 65 5.91 4.44 -1.07
CA SER A 65 5.70 4.41 0.37
C SER A 65 4.66 3.37 0.73
N ILE A 66 4.85 2.74 1.88
CA ILE A 66 3.92 1.75 2.44
C ILE A 66 3.47 2.27 3.80
N ALA A 67 2.17 2.35 3.99
CA ALA A 67 1.57 2.64 5.29
C ALA A 67 0.69 1.46 5.72
N ILE A 68 0.78 1.07 6.98
CA ILE A 68 -0.16 0.08 7.54
C ILE A 68 -1.37 0.84 8.08
N VAL A 69 -2.53 0.55 7.50
CA VAL A 69 -3.82 1.09 7.93
C VAL A 69 -4.57 0.01 8.67
N LYS A 70 -5.06 0.35 9.86
CA LYS A 70 -5.92 -0.52 10.66
C LYS A 70 -7.36 -0.03 10.57
N ASP A 71 -8.34 -0.92 10.74
CA ASP A 71 -9.79 -0.58 10.74
C ASP A 71 -10.16 0.59 11.66
N ASN A 72 -9.35 0.89 12.69
CA ASN A 72 -9.53 2.04 13.59
C ASN A 72 -8.83 3.34 13.13
N ALA A 73 -8.49 3.45 11.83
CA ALA A 73 -7.80 4.57 11.20
C ALA A 73 -6.39 4.89 11.75
N THR A 74 -5.78 3.99 12.52
CA THR A 74 -4.37 4.17 12.91
C THR A 74 -3.48 3.90 11.69
N ILE A 75 -2.77 4.94 11.23
CA ILE A 75 -1.82 4.84 10.13
C ILE A 75 -0.40 4.76 10.71
N VAL A 76 0.29 3.64 10.47
CA VAL A 76 1.70 3.49 10.80
C VAL A 76 2.53 3.71 9.55
N PHE A 77 3.37 4.74 9.57
CA PHE A 77 4.32 5.06 8.50
C PHE A 77 5.72 4.55 8.83
N ASN A 78 6.46 4.09 7.82
CA ASN A 78 7.91 3.95 7.92
C ASN A 78 8.56 5.28 7.51
N LEU A 79 9.41 5.81 8.39
CA LEU A 79 10.36 6.89 8.06
C LEU A 79 11.78 6.33 7.80
N GLY A 80 11.88 5.02 7.56
CA GLY A 80 13.13 4.28 7.40
C GLY A 80 13.95 4.70 6.18
N ARG A 81 15.24 4.32 6.20
CA ARG A 81 16.18 4.61 5.12
C ARG A 81 15.83 3.83 3.86
N ARG A 82 15.69 4.56 2.75
CA ARG A 82 15.40 4.08 1.40
C ARG A 82 16.48 3.13 0.88
N LEU A 83 16.07 1.96 0.38
CA LEU A 83 16.88 1.13 -0.50
C LEU A 83 16.53 1.48 -1.96
N LEU A 84 17.49 1.41 -2.88
CA LEU A 84 17.39 2.07 -4.20
C LEU A 84 16.17 1.66 -5.05
N ASN A 85 15.68 0.43 -4.89
CA ASN A 85 14.61 -0.16 -5.70
C ASN A 85 13.69 -1.10 -4.89
N THR A 86 13.72 -0.98 -3.56
CA THR A 86 12.87 -1.74 -2.66
C THR A 86 12.38 -0.87 -1.51
N GLU A 87 11.13 -1.05 -1.12
CA GLU A 87 10.54 -0.40 0.04
C GLU A 87 10.03 -1.48 1.01
N LYS A 88 10.12 -1.23 2.32
CA LYS A 88 9.65 -2.22 3.30
C LYS A 88 9.00 -1.59 4.51
N GLN A 89 7.95 -2.23 4.99
CA GLN A 89 7.26 -1.85 6.22
C GLN A 89 7.11 -3.06 7.13
N ILE A 90 7.72 -2.97 8.31
CA ILE A 90 7.60 -3.97 9.36
C ILE A 90 6.49 -3.53 10.32
N PHE A 91 5.59 -4.43 10.69
CA PHE A 91 4.51 -4.14 11.62
C PHE A 91 4.19 -5.37 12.48
N LYS A 92 3.55 -5.14 13.61
CA LYS A 92 3.06 -6.20 14.49
C LYS A 92 1.55 -6.30 14.33
N ALA A 93 1.05 -7.50 14.00
CA ALA A 93 -0.38 -7.76 13.95
C ALA A 93 -0.97 -7.65 15.36
N ASP A 94 -2.15 -7.05 15.47
CA ASP A 94 -2.79 -6.81 16.75
C ASP A 94 -3.18 -8.10 17.49
N LYS A 95 -3.47 -7.96 18.79
CA LYS A 95 -4.03 -9.05 19.59
C LYS A 95 -5.49 -9.26 19.17
N ILE A 96 -5.90 -10.52 19.02
CA ILE A 96 -7.33 -10.84 18.86
C ILE A 96 -8.01 -10.51 20.18
N VAL A 97 -8.94 -9.56 20.17
CA VAL A 97 -9.82 -9.27 21.32
C VAL A 97 -11.13 -10.04 21.07
N PRO A 98 -11.61 -10.90 22.00
CA PRO A 98 -12.70 -11.84 21.74
C PRO A 98 -14.09 -11.24 21.44
N ASP A 99 -14.33 -9.95 21.73
CA ASP A 99 -15.69 -9.41 21.92
C ASP A 99 -16.17 -8.41 20.85
N ALA A 100 -15.49 -8.29 19.71
CA ALA A 100 -15.90 -7.34 18.70
C ALA A 100 -15.80 -7.94 17.29
N SER A 101 -16.95 -8.37 16.77
CA SER A 101 -17.17 -9.05 15.49
C SER A 101 -16.84 -8.22 14.23
N ALA A 102 -16.05 -7.15 14.35
CA ALA A 102 -15.72 -6.23 13.26
C ALA A 102 -14.27 -5.72 13.29
N TYR A 103 -13.39 -6.21 14.17
CA TYR A 103 -12.04 -5.66 14.33
C TYR A 103 -10.94 -6.61 13.85
N GLY A 104 -10.05 -6.08 13.01
CA GLY A 104 -8.68 -6.58 12.92
C GLY A 104 -8.12 -6.71 11.50
N LYS A 105 -8.78 -6.17 10.49
CA LYS A 105 -8.21 -6.13 9.15
C LYS A 105 -7.07 -5.12 9.17
N ASN A 106 -5.90 -5.60 8.75
CA ASN A 106 -4.74 -4.76 8.51
C ASN A 106 -4.67 -4.59 7.00
N PHE A 107 -4.44 -3.35 6.57
CA PHE A 107 -4.25 -3.03 5.17
C PHE A 107 -2.86 -2.46 4.96
N ALA A 108 -2.28 -2.72 3.79
CA ALA A 108 -1.15 -1.98 3.29
C ALA A 108 -1.64 -0.96 2.25
N LEU A 109 -1.49 0.33 2.56
CA LEU A 109 -1.65 1.40 1.58
C LEU A 109 -0.31 1.64 0.92
N VAL A 110 -0.25 1.36 -0.37
CA VAL A 110 0.90 1.61 -1.23
C VAL A 110 0.67 2.91 -1.98
N SER A 111 1.61 3.84 -1.92
CA SER A 111 1.60 5.05 -2.74
C SER A 111 2.87 5.16 -3.57
N VAL A 112 2.77 5.80 -4.74
CA VAL A 112 3.92 6.10 -5.59
C VAL A 112 3.88 7.53 -6.13
N GLU A 113 5.06 8.14 -6.19
CA GLU A 113 5.30 9.42 -6.85
C GLU A 113 6.63 9.41 -7.63
N PRO A 114 6.85 10.33 -8.58
CA PRO A 114 8.13 10.47 -9.26
C PRO A 114 9.25 10.92 -8.30
N ALA A 115 10.44 10.30 -8.37
CA ALA A 115 11.58 10.57 -7.48
C ALA A 115 12.70 11.43 -8.10
N GLY A 116 12.58 11.78 -9.38
CA GLY A 116 13.55 12.61 -10.09
C GLY A 116 13.11 12.76 -11.53
N ILE A 117 12.97 14.00 -12.00
CA ILE A 117 12.55 14.27 -13.38
C ILE A 117 13.56 15.22 -14.02
N VAL A 118 14.34 14.70 -14.96
CA VAL A 118 14.84 15.48 -16.10
C VAL A 118 14.19 14.86 -17.33
N ALA A 119 13.18 15.52 -17.87
CA ALA A 119 12.45 15.05 -19.04
C ALA A 119 13.26 15.28 -20.33
N LYS A 120 13.20 14.33 -21.26
CA LYS A 120 13.69 14.55 -22.64
C LYS A 120 12.60 15.28 -23.43
N SER A 121 12.94 16.39 -24.07
CA SER A 121 12.01 17.09 -24.97
C SER A 121 11.48 16.12 -26.03
N HIS A 122 10.18 16.17 -26.30
CA HIS A 122 9.45 15.38 -27.32
C HIS A 122 9.27 13.88 -27.06
N LEU A 123 9.58 13.37 -25.86
CA LEU A 123 9.20 12.00 -25.46
C LEU A 123 8.00 12.01 -24.51
N LYS A 124 7.15 10.99 -24.64
CA LYS A 124 6.06 10.76 -23.67
C LYS A 124 6.67 10.37 -22.33
N GLU A 125 6.25 11.04 -21.27
CA GLU A 125 6.63 10.69 -19.90
C GLU A 125 6.04 9.31 -19.52
N GLN A 126 6.77 8.59 -18.67
CA GLN A 126 6.31 7.31 -18.13
C GLN A 126 5.05 7.55 -17.28
N GLN A 127 3.93 6.95 -17.67
CA GLN A 127 2.64 7.19 -16.99
C GLN A 127 2.37 6.22 -15.84
N PHE A 128 3.00 5.04 -15.87
CA PHE A 128 2.73 3.94 -14.94
C PHE A 128 4.02 3.34 -14.41
N VAL A 129 3.94 2.72 -13.24
CA VAL A 129 5.00 1.89 -12.68
C VAL A 129 4.47 0.47 -12.49
N ILE A 130 5.37 -0.49 -12.68
CA ILE A 130 5.12 -1.90 -12.40
C ILE A 130 5.94 -2.29 -11.18
N PHE A 131 5.34 -3.01 -10.24
CA PHE A 131 5.99 -3.49 -9.04
C PHE A 131 5.45 -4.86 -8.63
N ASN A 132 6.18 -5.53 -7.74
CA ASN A 132 5.68 -6.68 -7.00
C ASN A 132 5.55 -6.33 -5.52
N ILE A 133 4.65 -6.99 -4.82
CA ILE A 133 4.38 -6.81 -3.39
C ILE A 133 4.11 -8.14 -2.66
#